data_AF-A0A382W1A9-F1
#
_entry.id   AF-A0A382W1A9-F1
#
_cell.length_a   1.000
_cell.length_b   1.000
_cell.length_c   1.000
_cell.angle_alpha   90.00
_cell.angle_beta   90.00
_cell.angle_gamma   90.00
#
_symmetry.space_group_name_H-M   'P 1'
#
loop_
_entity.id
_entity.type
_entity.pdbx_description
1 polymer ?
#
loop_
_entity_poly.entity_id
_entity_poly.type
_entity_poly.pdbx_seq_one_letter_code
_entity_poly.pdbx_strand_id
1 'polypeptide(L)' 'PSTKPILIVHSDDDRSVPVQQAIDMAEALKVAGVHHRFVHYMDRGHMSVTDEVTEHTLSFIAELDGR' A
#
# COMPACT_ATOMS: atom_id res chain seq x y z
N PRO A 1 -5.68 7.39 -16.26
CA PRO A 1 -4.80 6.21 -16.45
C PRO A 1 -5.62 4.92 -16.26
N SER A 2 -5.49 3.94 -17.15
CA SER A 2 -6.13 2.62 -16.98
C SER A 2 -5.23 1.74 -16.11
N THR A 3 -5.30 1.94 -14.79
CA THR A 3 -4.55 1.18 -13.80
C THR A 3 -5.54 0.51 -12.85
N LYS A 4 -5.28 -0.75 -12.49
CA LYS A 4 -6.06 -1.47 -11.48
C LYS A 4 -5.90 -0.79 -10.11
N PRO A 5 -6.88 -0.90 -9.21
CA PRO A 5 -6.71 -0.50 -7.82
C PRO A 5 -5.43 -1.06 -7.19
N ILE A 6 -4.75 -0.27 -6.34
CA ILE A 6 -3.46 -0.65 -5.74
C ILE A 6 -3.52 -0.53 -4.22
N LEU A 7 -3.09 -1.59 -3.52
CA LEU A 7 -2.73 -1.55 -2.10
C LEU A 7 -1.21 -1.40 -1.98
N ILE A 8 -0.77 -0.40 -1.23
CA ILE A 8 0.63 -0.16 -0.87
C ILE A 8 0.77 -0.46 0.62
N VAL A 9 1.79 -1.21 1.00
CA VAL A 9 2.14 -1.49 2.39
C VAL A 9 3.63 -1.23 2.58
N HIS A 10 4.01 -0.35 3.50
CA HIS A 10 5.42 -0.01 3.72
C HIS A 10 5.69 0.47 5.16
N SER A 11 6.95 0.40 5.59
CA SER A 11 7.41 0.88 6.91
C SER A 11 8.51 1.94 6.80
N ASP A 12 8.52 2.94 7.69
CA ASP A 12 9.55 3.99 7.73
C ASP A 12 10.97 3.47 7.95
N ASP A 13 11.08 2.45 8.79
CA ASP A 13 12.35 1.85 9.21
C ASP A 13 12.81 0.70 8.30
N ASP A 14 12.21 0.55 7.11
CA ASP A 14 12.74 -0.34 6.06
C ASP A 14 14.12 0.15 5.60
N ARG A 15 15.15 -0.61 5.99
CA ARG A 15 16.56 -0.34 5.64
C ARG A 15 16.96 -0.83 4.25
N SER A 16 16.09 -1.56 3.57
CA SER A 16 16.30 -2.11 2.23
C SER A 16 15.70 -1.20 1.17
N VAL A 17 14.46 -0.74 1.37
CA VAL A 17 13.74 0.12 0.44
C VAL A 17 13.20 1.36 1.17
N PRO A 18 13.66 2.58 0.82
CA PRO A 18 13.19 3.81 1.46
C PRO A 18 11.68 4.04 1.32
N VAL A 19 11.02 4.37 2.42
CA VAL A 19 9.56 4.64 2.47
C VAL A 19 9.08 5.75 1.54
N GLN A 20 9.97 6.69 1.19
CA GLN A 20 9.63 7.78 0.27
C GLN A 20 9.12 7.27 -1.07
N GLN A 21 9.59 6.10 -1.54
CA GLN A 21 9.09 5.50 -2.78
C GLN A 21 7.61 5.13 -2.70
N ALA A 22 7.14 4.62 -1.55
CA ALA A 22 5.74 4.29 -1.30
C ALA A 22 4.88 5.56 -1.16
N ILE A 23 5.41 6.59 -0.48
CA ILE A 23 4.76 7.90 -0.33
C ILE A 23 4.56 8.56 -1.70
N ASP A 24 5.61 8.63 -2.52
CA ASP A 24 5.58 9.23 -3.86
C ASP A 24 4.58 8.49 -4.77
N MET A 25 4.53 7.16 -4.69
CA MET A 25 3.57 6.36 -5.43
C MET A 25 2.13 6.64 -4.99
N ALA A 26 1.86 6.70 -3.69
CA ALA A 26 0.53 7.02 -3.17
C ALA A 26 0.07 8.42 -3.63
N GLU A 27 0.95 9.41 -3.60
CA GLU A 27 0.65 10.75 -4.09
C GLU A 27 0.38 10.76 -5.60
N ALA A 28 1.19 10.07 -6.40
CA ALA A 28 1.00 9.96 -7.84
C ALA A 28 -0.35 9.28 -8.19
N LEU A 29 -0.73 8.22 -7.48
CA LEU A 29 -2.01 7.54 -7.67
C LEU A 29 -3.19 8.43 -7.28
N LYS A 30 -3.06 9.20 -6.20
CA LYS A 30 -4.05 10.20 -5.78
C LYS A 30 -4.26 11.27 -6.85
N VAL A 31 -3.18 11.88 -7.35
CA VAL A 31 -3.24 12.90 -8.42
C VAL A 31 -3.87 12.33 -9.69
N ALA A 32 -3.57 11.06 -10.00
CA ALA A 32 -4.12 10.37 -11.17
C ALA A 32 -5.59 9.92 -11.03
N GLY A 33 -6.22 10.12 -9.85
CA GLY A 33 -7.59 9.65 -9.58
C GLY A 33 -7.72 8.13 -9.55
N VAL A 34 -6.62 7.41 -9.32
CA VAL A 34 -6.62 5.95 -9.22
C VAL A 34 -6.99 5.57 -7.80
N HIS A 35 -7.94 4.63 -7.65
CA HIS A 35 -8.25 4.12 -6.31
C HIS A 35 -7.08 3.34 -5.74
N HIS A 36 -6.65 3.73 -4.55
CA HIS A 36 -5.52 3.11 -3.87
C HIS A 36 -5.69 3.23 -2.36
N ARG A 37 -4.92 2.42 -1.64
CA ARG A 37 -4.80 2.50 -0.18
C ARG A 37 -3.33 2.35 0.20
N PHE A 38 -2.87 3.19 1.12
CA PHE A 38 -1.52 3.09 1.67
C PHE A 38 -1.60 2.73 3.15
N VAL A 39 -1.12 1.55 3.50
CA VAL A 39 -0.94 1.07 4.88
C VAL A 39 0.50 1.37 5.26
N HIS A 40 0.66 2.31 6.18
CA HIS A 40 1.96 2.87 6.55
C HIS A 40 2.30 2.51 8.00
N TYR A 41 3.44 1.88 8.19
CA TYR A 41 4.01 1.56 9.50
C TYR A 41 5.23 2.43 9.81
N MET A 42 5.57 2.52 11.10
CA MET A 42 6.73 3.28 11.56
C MET A 42 7.91 2.36 11.95
N ASP A 43 7.64 1.08 12.22
CA ASP A 43 8.49 0.20 13.04
C ASP A 43 8.52 -1.28 12.63
N ARG A 44 8.15 -1.60 11.39
CA ARG A 44 8.05 -2.98 10.88
C ARG A 44 9.19 -3.41 9.97
N GLY A 45 10.18 -2.56 9.75
CA GLY A 45 11.35 -2.83 8.91
C GLY A 45 10.98 -3.23 7.48
N HIS A 46 11.88 -4.01 6.85
CA HIS A 46 11.55 -4.66 5.57
C HIS A 46 10.59 -5.82 5.82
N MET A 47 9.35 -5.67 5.36
CA MET A 47 8.25 -6.58 5.71
C MET A 47 8.21 -7.82 4.80
N SER A 48 8.04 -8.98 5.43
CA SER A 48 7.57 -10.19 4.74
C SER A 48 6.05 -10.13 4.52
N VAL A 49 5.50 -11.09 3.77
CA VAL A 49 4.05 -11.31 3.73
C VAL A 49 3.62 -11.93 5.05
N THR A 50 3.15 -11.11 5.98
CA THR A 50 2.62 -11.52 7.29
C THR A 50 1.09 -11.72 7.25
N ASP A 51 0.52 -12.25 8.32
CA ASP A 51 -0.93 -12.37 8.49
C ASP A 51 -1.60 -10.99 8.42
N GLU A 52 -1.03 -9.97 9.06
CA GLU A 52 -1.50 -8.57 9.02
C GLU A 52 -1.50 -8.01 7.57
N VAL A 53 -0.45 -8.26 6.79
CA VAL A 53 -0.41 -7.88 5.36
C VAL A 53 -1.47 -8.62 4.56
N THR A 54 -1.71 -9.89 4.88
CA THR A 54 -2.74 -10.72 4.24
C THR A 54 -4.13 -10.19 4.54
N GLU A 55 -4.41 -9.83 5.80
CA GLU A 55 -5.67 -9.22 6.22
C GLU A 55 -5.94 -7.90 5.51
N HIS A 56 -4.94 -7.00 5.44
CA HIS A 56 -5.07 -5.77 4.66
C HIS A 56 -5.33 -6.02 3.18
N THR A 57 -4.71 -7.05 2.61
CA THR A 57 -4.90 -7.42 1.20
C THR A 57 -6.31 -7.92 0.95
N LEU A 58 -6.80 -8.86 1.76
CA LEU A 58 -8.15 -9.41 1.63
C LEU A 58 -9.22 -8.34 1.88
N SER A 59 -9.02 -7.48 2.88
CA SER A 59 -9.89 -6.34 3.15
C SER A 59 -9.97 -5.37 1.96
N PHE A 60 -8.84 -5.12 1.28
CA PHE A 60 -8.81 -4.23 0.12
C PHE A 60 -9.59 -4.82 -1.05
N ILE A 61 -9.43 -6.13 -1.30
CA ILE A 61 -10.16 -6.83 -2.36
C ILE A 61 -11.67 -6.80 -2.06
N ALA A 62 -12.09 -7.09 -0.83
CA ALA A 62 -13.49 -7.05 -0.44
C ALA A 62 -14.10 -5.64 -0.58
N GLU A 63 -13.35 -4.58 -0.27
CA GLU A 63 -13.76 -3.19 -0.52
C GLU A 63 -14.04 -2.92 -1.99
N LEU A 64 -13.27 -3.52 -2.91
CA LEU A 64 -13.44 -3.37 -4.35
C LEU A 64 -14.62 -4.16 -4.90
N ASP A 65 -14.84 -5.38 -4.40
CA ASP A 65 -15.95 -6.22 -4.82
C ASP A 65 -17.32 -5.66 -4.36
N GLY A 66 -17.32 -4.84 -3.31
CA GLY A 66 -18.51 -4.16 -2.79
C GLY A 66 -18.83 -2.81 -3.44
N ARG A 67 -18.05 -2.34 -4.42
CA ARG A 67 -18.27 -1.08 -5.16
C ARG A 67 -18.98 -1.29 -6.49
#